data_AF-A0ABD4QAA9-F1
#
_entry.id   AF-A0ABD4QAA9-F1
#
_cell.length_a   1.000
_cell.length_b   1.000
_cell.length_c   1.000
_cell.angle_alpha   90.00
_cell.angle_beta   90.00
_cell.angle_gamma   90.00
#
_symmetry.space_group_name_H-M   'P 1'
#
loop_
_entity.id
_entity.type
_entity.pdbx_description
1 polymer ?
#
loop_
_entity_poly.entity_id
_entity_poly.type
_entity_poly.pdbx_seq_one_letter_code
_entity_poly.pdbx_strand_id
1 'polypeptide(L)' 'AFNVRDGYGIRCALTAGSEVASITGRKAKLLEDRCETLGITHLYQGQSDKLIAYRQLLEKLALAPENVAYVGDDLIDWP' A
#
# COMPACT_ATOMS: atom_id res chain seq x y z
N ALA A 1 -11.80 3.45 10.30
CA ALA A 1 -11.32 2.79 11.53
C ALA A 1 -10.27 1.75 11.13
N PHE A 2 -9.25 1.49 11.96
CA PHE A 2 -8.26 0.44 11.69
C PHE A 2 -8.67 -0.87 12.35
N ASN A 3 -8.40 -1.99 11.69
CA ASN A 3 -8.66 -3.33 12.22
C ASN A 3 -7.36 -4.00 12.68
N VAL A 4 -7.41 -4.65 13.85
CA VAL A 4 -6.28 -5.39 14.40
C VAL A 4 -5.97 -6.66 13.59
N ARG A 5 -6.99 -7.34 13.07
CA ARG A 5 -6.83 -8.55 12.24
C ARG A 5 -6.08 -8.25 10.95
N ASP A 6 -6.39 -7.13 10.31
CA ASP A 6 -5.67 -6.68 9.11
C ASP A 6 -4.21 -6.37 9.43
N GLY A 7 -3.96 -5.74 10.58
CA GLY A 7 -2.61 -5.50 11.07
C GLY A 7 -1.81 -6.79 11.22
N TYR A 8 -2.41 -7.84 11.78
CA TYR A 8 -1.78 -9.16 11.86
C TYR A 8 -1.47 -9.74 10.48
N GLY A 9 -2.44 -9.71 9.55
CA GLY A 9 -2.25 -10.21 8.18
C GLY A 9 -1.13 -9.50 7.43
N ILE A 10 -1.05 -8.18 7.55
CA ILE A 10 0.03 -7.36 6.97
C ILE A 10 1.38 -7.78 7.54
N ARG A 11 1.48 -7.97 8.85
CA ARG A 11 2.73 -8.44 9.48
C ARG A 11 3.13 -9.82 8.98
N CYS A 12 2.18 -10.76 8.86
CA CYS A 12 2.43 -12.07 8.29
C CYS A 12 2.98 -11.99 6.86
N ALA A 13 2.37 -11.18 5.98
CA ALA A 13 2.81 -11.00 4.61
C ALA A 13 4.25 -10.45 4.54
N LEU A 14 4.55 -9.40 5.32
CA LEU A 14 5.89 -8.83 5.40
C LEU A 14 6.93 -9.85 5.88
N THR A 15 6.62 -10.62 6.93
CA THR A 15 7.54 -11.65 7.44
C THR A 15 7.71 -12.85 6.50
N ALA A 16 6.77 -13.08 5.60
CA ALA A 16 6.85 -14.11 4.57
C ALA A 16 7.66 -13.67 3.33
N GLY A 17 8.16 -12.43 3.32
CA GLY A 17 8.98 -11.88 2.23
C GLY A 17 8.19 -11.12 1.16
N SER A 18 6.88 -10.90 1.36
CA SER A 18 6.10 -10.04 0.48
C SER A 18 6.24 -8.58 0.89
N GLU A 19 6.37 -7.69 -0.09
CA GLU A 19 6.28 -6.25 0.12
C GLU A 19 4.81 -5.82 0.29
N VAL A 20 4.57 -4.80 1.13
CA VAL A 20 3.24 -4.19 1.29
C VAL A 20 3.37 -2.69 1.06
N ALA A 21 2.45 -2.12 0.28
CA ALA A 21 2.38 -0.70 -0.02
C ALA A 21 0.98 -0.13 0.21
N SER A 22 0.87 1.17 0.43
CA SER A 22 -0.40 1.89 0.56
C SER A 22 -0.40 3.12 -0.36
N ILE A 23 -1.42 3.23 -1.21
CA ILE A 23 -1.64 4.36 -2.11
C ILE A 23 -3.01 4.97 -1.78
N THR A 24 -3.04 6.25 -1.42
CA THR A 24 -4.27 6.94 -1.07
C THR A 24 -4.30 8.38 -1.59
N GLY A 25 -5.49 8.83 -1.98
CA GLY A 25 -5.73 10.22 -2.38
C GLY A 25 -5.77 11.19 -1.18
N ARG A 26 -5.86 10.69 0.05
CA ARG A 26 -5.85 11.51 1.26
C ARG A 26 -4.45 11.58 1.84
N LYS A 27 -4.20 12.61 2.65
CA LYS A 27 -2.95 12.75 3.42
C LYS A 27 -3.28 12.96 4.89
N ALA A 28 -2.73 12.12 5.75
CA ALA A 28 -2.94 12.18 7.19
C ALA A 28 -1.75 11.59 7.96
N LYS A 29 -1.29 12.31 9.00
CA LYS A 29 -0.22 11.83 9.89
C LYS A 29 -0.52 10.48 10.53
N LEU A 30 -1.78 10.26 10.88
CA LEU A 30 -2.27 9.01 11.46
C LEU A 30 -1.97 7.78 10.57
N LEU A 31 -2.00 7.94 9.25
CA LEU A 31 -1.69 6.84 8.33
C LEU A 31 -0.19 6.55 8.31
N GLU A 32 0.65 7.58 8.41
CA GLU A 32 2.10 7.45 8.55
C GLU A 32 2.45 6.66 9.81
N ASP A 33 1.90 7.05 10.96
CA ASP A 33 2.11 6.37 12.26
C ASP A 33 1.68 4.90 12.19
N ARG A 34 0.57 4.63 11.49
CA ARG A 34 0.05 3.27 11.30
C ARG A 34 0.98 2.43 10.43
N CYS A 35 1.45 2.98 9.32
CA CYS A 35 2.40 2.31 8.44
C CYS A 35 3.70 2.00 9.16
N GLU A 36 4.22 2.94 9.95
CA GLU A 36 5.41 2.76 10.79
C GLU A 36 5.22 1.62 11.79
N THR A 37 4.09 1.61 12.50
CA THR A 37 3.76 0.54 13.47
C THR A 37 3.68 -0.84 12.81
N LEU A 38 3.19 -0.91 11.56
CA LEU A 38 3.08 -2.16 10.81
C LEU A 38 4.34 -2.53 10.03
N GLY A 39 5.34 -1.65 9.94
CA GLY A 39 6.53 -1.83 9.11
C GLY A 39 6.29 -1.72 7.60
N ILE A 40 5.24 -1.01 7.19
CA ILE A 40 5.00 -0.66 5.78
C ILE A 40 5.92 0.52 5.43
N THR A 41 6.85 0.30 4.51
CA THR A 41 7.84 1.32 4.10
C THR A 41 7.45 2.08 2.84
N HIS A 42 6.47 1.57 2.08
CA HIS A 42 6.00 2.19 0.85
C HIS A 42 4.62 2.83 1.05
N LEU A 43 4.62 4.12 1.41
CA LEU A 43 3.41 4.91 1.63
C LEU A 43 3.35 6.09 0.65
N TYR A 44 2.29 6.15 -0.15
CA TYR A 44 2.03 7.21 -1.12
C TYR A 44 0.70 7.89 -0.78
N GLN A 45 0.77 9.14 -0.33
CA GLN A 45 -0.39 9.92 0.10
C GLN A 45 -0.63 11.12 -0.81
N GLY A 46 -1.88 11.57 -0.87
CA GLY A 46 -2.27 12.69 -1.73
C GLY A 46 -2.23 12.36 -3.22
N GLN A 47 -2.32 11.07 -3.59
CA GLN A 47 -2.29 10.63 -4.97
C GLN A 47 -3.71 10.50 -5.54
N SER A 48 -4.13 11.51 -6.28
CA SER A 48 -5.38 11.48 -7.05
C SER A 48 -5.28 10.55 -8.25
N ASP A 49 -4.10 10.48 -8.89
CA ASP A 49 -3.79 9.49 -9.91
C ASP A 49 -2.91 8.39 -9.30
N LYS A 50 -3.54 7.27 -8.94
CA LYS A 50 -2.87 6.15 -8.29
C LYS A 50 -1.90 5.42 -9.21
N LEU A 51 -2.07 5.51 -10.53
CA LEU A 51 -1.19 4.86 -11.50
C LEU A 51 0.24 5.41 -11.45
N ILE A 52 0.40 6.69 -11.09
CA ILE A 52 1.73 7.30 -10.92
C ILE A 52 2.51 6.56 -9.82
N ALA A 53 1.91 6.42 -8.64
CA ALA A 53 2.53 5.72 -7.51
C ALA A 53 2.71 4.23 -7.78
N TYR A 54 1.75 3.60 -8.45
CA TYR A 54 1.83 2.20 -8.85
C TYR A 54 3.02 1.93 -9.78
N ARG A 55 3.21 2.73 -10.83
CA ARG A 55 4.34 2.58 -11.76
C ARG A 55 5.68 2.80 -11.07
N GLN A 56 5.77 3.81 -10.21
CA GLN A 56 6.96 4.05 -9.39
C GLN A 56 7.29 2.86 -8.49
N LEU A 57 6.28 2.20 -7.92
CA LEU A 57 6.45 0.99 -7.11
C LEU A 57 6.99 -0.18 -7.93
N LEU A 58 6.43 -0.43 -9.11
CA LEU A 58 6.90 -1.48 -10.00
C LEU A 58 8.37 -1.28 -10.37
N GLU A 59 8.76 -0.06 -10.73
CA GLU A 59 10.15 0.28 -11.06
C GLU A 59 11.07 0.12 -9.85
N LYS A 60 10.67 0.68 -8.69
CA LYS A 60 11.48 0.66 -7.46
C LYS A 60 11.72 -0.76 -6.94
N LEU A 61 10.73 -1.63 -7.06
CA LEU A 61 10.80 -3.01 -6.59
C LEU A 61 11.16 -4.02 -7.69
N ALA A 62 11.37 -3.55 -8.93
CA ALA A 62 11.62 -4.38 -10.11
C ALA A 62 10.59 -5.52 -10.26
N LEU A 63 9.30 -5.19 -10.13
CA LEU A 63 8.19 -6.14 -10.19
C LEU A 63 7.46 -6.07 -11.54
N ALA A 64 7.05 -7.24 -12.04
CA ALA A 64 6.08 -7.33 -13.13
C ALA A 64 4.65 -7.13 -12.58
N PRO A 65 3.73 -6.50 -13.35
CA PRO A 65 2.35 -6.28 -12.93
C PRO A 65 1.62 -7.54 -12.45
N GLU A 66 1.84 -8.69 -13.11
CA GLU A 66 1.23 -9.98 -12.74
C GLU A 66 1.63 -10.50 -11.34
N ASN A 67 2.71 -9.98 -10.76
CA ASN A 67 3.17 -10.32 -9.41
C ASN A 67 2.59 -9.40 -8.33
N VAL A 68 1.67 -8.49 -8.68
CA VAL A 68 1.10 -7.51 -7.76
C VAL A 68 -0.40 -7.79 -7.55
N ALA A 69 -0.81 -7.83 -6.28
CA ALA A 69 -2.20 -7.79 -5.89
C ALA A 69 -2.58 -6.39 -5.38
N TYR A 70 -3.72 -5.88 -5.81
CA TYR A 70 -4.27 -4.59 -5.37
C TYR A 70 -5.66 -4.78 -4.75
N VAL A 71 -5.92 -4.09 -3.64
CA VAL A 71 -7.21 -4.10 -2.96
C VAL A 71 -7.73 -2.67 -2.89
N GLY A 72 -8.83 -2.41 -3.61
CA GLY A 72 -9.52 -1.12 -3.65
C GLY A 72 -11.00 -1.28 -3.32
N ASP A 73 -11.67 -0.17 -3.04
CA ASP A 73 -13.08 -0.14 -2.63
C ASP A 73 -13.97 0.73 -3.52
N ASP A 74 -13.40 1.57 -4.39
CA ASP A 74 -14.15 2.51 -5.22
C ASP A 74 -13.61 2.60 -6.66
N LEU A 75 -14.34 3.28 -7.55
CA LEU A 75 -14.01 3.39 -8.98
C LEU A 75 -12.65 4.04 -9.26
N ILE A 76 -12.14 4.86 -8.34
CA ILE A 76 -10.81 5.47 -8.45
C ILE A 76 -9.68 4.42 -8.34
N ASP A 77 -9.97 3.22 -7.85
CA ASP A 77 -9.05 2.09 -7.76
C ASP A 77 -9.05 1.17 -8.99
N TRP A 78 -10.02 1.33 -9.89
CA TRP A 78 -10.16 0.47 -11.06
C TRP A 78 -9.08 0.67 -12.14
N PRO A 79 -8.64 1.90 -12.45
CA PRO A 79 -7.58 2.13 -13.45
C PRO A 79 -6.24 1.51 -13.07
#